data_AF-A0A842Q3B2-F1
#
_entry.id   AF-A0A842Q3B2-F1
#
_cell.length_a   1.000
_cell.length_b   1.000
_cell.length_c   1.000
_cell.angle_alpha   90.00
_cell.angle_beta   90.00
_cell.angle_gamma   90.00
#
_symmetry.space_group_name_H-M   'P 1'
#
loop_
_entity.id
_entity.type
_entity.pdbx_description
1 polymer ?
#
loop_
_entity_poly.entity_id
_entity_poly.type
_entity_poly.pdbx_seq_one_letter_code
_entity_poly.pdbx_strand_id
1 'polypeptide(L)'
;MQGPIRPIAAMLFFTGLLVSVTTVAVWAEHVNDNNSYDKDDIPSIFKEGGIIKGSQLIIGTDDKDFIVGSLLADTIFAKEADDEIQSSEGQDQVFAGPGSDTIQSGLENDQAFGEEGDDNVVGGPSDDFVDGGSGNDHLYGGFGDDQLRGGSGADYFNCGEDTDEVKDFKPEQGDLVEPNCEIVLR
;
A
#
# COMPACT_ATOMS: atom_id res chain seq x y z
N MET A 1 13.71 -38.18 -27.57
CA MET A 1 13.19 -37.63 -28.84
C MET A 1 11.89 -36.93 -28.53
N GLN A 2 11.91 -35.61 -28.35
CA GLN A 2 10.69 -34.80 -28.24
C GLN A 2 10.52 -34.07 -29.57
N GLY A 3 9.34 -34.22 -30.18
CA GLY A 3 8.98 -33.58 -31.44
C GLY A 3 8.63 -32.09 -31.26
N PRO A 4 8.53 -31.31 -32.35
CA PRO A 4 8.37 -29.87 -32.26
C PRO A 4 6.92 -29.49 -31.95
N ILE A 5 6.73 -28.59 -30.99
CA ILE A 5 5.43 -27.97 -30.69
C ILE A 5 5.25 -26.76 -31.62
N ARG A 6 4.10 -26.67 -32.29
CA ARG A 6 3.74 -25.55 -33.18
C ARG A 6 2.95 -24.48 -32.40
N PRO A 7 3.10 -23.18 -32.68
CA PRO A 7 2.27 -22.15 -32.06
C PRO A 7 0.92 -22.06 -32.77
N ILE A 8 -0.18 -21.96 -32.01
CA ILE A 8 -1.49 -21.53 -32.53
C ILE A 8 -1.73 -20.12 -32.01
N ALA A 9 -1.94 -19.20 -32.96
CA ALA A 9 -2.12 -17.77 -32.74
C ALA A 9 -3.42 -17.43 -31.98
N ALA A 10 -3.35 -16.36 -31.19
CA ALA A 10 -4.45 -15.74 -30.48
C ALA A 10 -5.39 -14.97 -31.43
N MET A 11 -6.69 -15.06 -31.18
CA MET A 11 -7.67 -14.08 -31.66
C MET A 11 -8.88 -14.10 -30.72
N LEU A 12 -9.12 -13.01 -29.97
CA LEU A 12 -10.36 -12.81 -29.22
C LEU A 12 -10.91 -11.42 -29.57
N PHE A 13 -12.12 -11.43 -30.13
CA PHE A 13 -12.92 -10.25 -30.46
C PHE A 13 -13.60 -9.73 -29.19
N PHE A 14 -13.52 -8.43 -28.94
CA PHE A 14 -14.33 -7.74 -27.93
C PHE A 14 -15.67 -7.29 -28.56
N THR A 15 -16.78 -7.81 -28.03
CA THR A 15 -18.08 -7.14 -28.09
C THR A 15 -18.59 -7.01 -26.66
N GLY A 16 -18.92 -5.78 -26.26
CA GLY A 16 -18.98 -5.37 -24.86
C GLY A 16 -20.05 -6.04 -23.99
N LEU A 17 -19.70 -6.17 -22.71
CA LEU A 17 -20.57 -6.17 -21.54
C LEU A 17 -19.67 -6.04 -20.30
N LEU A 18 -20.10 -5.27 -19.30
CA LEU A 18 -19.57 -5.11 -17.93
C LEU A 18 -18.27 -5.88 -17.60
N VAL A 19 -17.15 -5.17 -17.44
CA VAL A 19 -15.97 -5.75 -16.78
C VAL A 19 -16.23 -5.73 -15.27
N SER A 20 -16.91 -6.75 -14.76
CA SER A 20 -16.60 -7.22 -13.42
C SER A 20 -15.19 -7.80 -13.52
N VAL A 21 -14.24 -7.30 -12.72
CA VAL A 21 -12.88 -7.86 -12.66
C VAL A 21 -12.95 -9.18 -11.89
N THR A 22 -13.63 -10.16 -12.48
CA THR A 22 -13.57 -11.55 -12.06
C THR A 22 -12.71 -12.28 -13.07
N THR A 23 -11.55 -12.74 -12.59
CA THR A 23 -10.64 -13.71 -13.20
C THR A 23 -9.79 -13.24 -14.40
N VAL A 24 -8.51 -12.95 -14.11
CA VAL A 24 -7.40 -13.33 -14.99
C VAL A 24 -6.71 -14.51 -14.32
N ALA A 25 -6.99 -15.73 -14.80
CA ALA A 25 -6.26 -16.92 -14.39
C ALA A 25 -4.99 -17.03 -15.24
N VAL A 26 -3.82 -16.77 -14.65
CA VAL A 26 -2.54 -17.13 -15.26
C VAL A 26 -2.18 -18.52 -14.74
N TRP A 27 -2.18 -19.50 -15.64
CA TRP A 27 -1.69 -20.85 -15.36
C TRP A 27 -0.16 -20.81 -15.28
N ALA A 28 0.39 -20.86 -14.07
CA ALA A 28 1.80 -21.18 -13.86
C ALA A 28 1.92 -22.68 -13.56
N GLU A 29 2.20 -23.50 -14.58
CA GLU A 29 2.65 -24.89 -14.39
C GLU A 29 4.12 -24.91 -13.95
N HIS A 30 4.38 -24.64 -12.67
CA HIS A 30 5.44 -25.26 -11.86
C HIS A 30 5.45 -24.61 -10.47
N VAL A 31 4.87 -25.30 -9.50
CA VAL A 31 5.08 -25.01 -8.08
C VAL A 31 6.17 -25.98 -7.62
N ASN A 32 7.31 -25.47 -7.16
CA ASN A 32 8.26 -26.27 -6.40
C ASN A 32 7.83 -26.30 -4.91
N ASP A 33 8.16 -27.40 -4.23
CA ASP A 33 7.52 -27.90 -2.99
C ASP A 33 7.60 -26.99 -1.74
N ASN A 34 8.00 -25.73 -1.85
CA ASN A 34 8.20 -24.80 -0.73
C ASN A 34 7.41 -23.47 -0.84
N ASN A 35 6.47 -23.34 -1.78
CA ASN A 35 5.63 -22.13 -1.90
C ASN A 35 6.43 -20.81 -1.99
N SER A 36 7.62 -20.88 -2.58
CA SER A 36 8.54 -19.77 -2.80
C SER A 36 8.61 -19.52 -4.29
N TYR A 37 8.10 -18.37 -4.76
CA TYR A 37 8.21 -17.98 -6.15
C TYR A 37 9.67 -17.61 -6.46
N ASP A 38 10.31 -18.37 -7.36
CA ASP A 38 11.59 -18.00 -7.92
C ASP A 38 11.39 -16.80 -8.85
N LYS A 39 12.18 -15.74 -8.65
CA LYS A 39 12.22 -14.53 -9.49
C LYS A 39 12.36 -14.82 -11.00
N ASP A 40 12.84 -16.02 -11.36
CA ASP A 40 13.05 -16.44 -12.74
C ASP A 40 11.81 -17.13 -13.36
N ASP A 41 10.79 -17.49 -12.57
CA ASP A 41 9.54 -18.13 -13.04
C ASP A 41 8.39 -17.15 -13.29
N ILE A 42 8.60 -15.85 -13.05
CA ILE A 42 7.58 -14.82 -13.26
C ILE A 42 7.70 -14.23 -14.67
N PRO A 43 6.62 -14.20 -15.48
CA PRO A 43 6.64 -13.58 -16.81
C PRO A 43 7.18 -12.15 -16.75
N SER A 44 7.91 -11.72 -17.78
CA SER A 44 8.59 -10.41 -17.87
C SER A 44 7.70 -9.16 -17.73
N ILE A 45 6.39 -9.32 -17.55
CA ILE A 45 5.43 -8.27 -17.19
C ILE A 45 5.38 -7.99 -15.66
N PHE A 46 6.08 -8.79 -14.86
CA PHE A 46 6.14 -8.69 -13.39
C PHE A 46 7.57 -8.40 -12.87
N LYS A 47 8.44 -7.86 -13.73
CA LYS A 47 9.80 -7.44 -13.34
C LYS A 47 9.86 -6.00 -12.81
N GLU A 48 8.70 -5.36 -12.63
CA GLU A 48 8.55 -3.96 -12.22
C GLU A 48 7.46 -3.83 -11.14
N GLY A 49 7.63 -4.49 -9.98
CA GLY A 49 6.69 -4.40 -8.86
C GLY A 49 5.83 -5.67 -8.72
N GLY A 50 6.01 -6.36 -7.59
CA GLY A 50 5.38 -7.65 -7.31
C GLY A 50 3.87 -7.56 -7.04
N ILE A 51 3.12 -8.58 -7.46
CA ILE A 51 1.71 -8.78 -7.05
C ILE A 51 1.52 -10.25 -6.69
N ILE A 52 1.02 -10.55 -5.48
CA ILE A 52 0.52 -11.87 -5.07
C ILE A 52 -0.99 -11.70 -4.71
N LYS A 53 -1.84 -12.76 -4.68
CA LYS A 53 -3.28 -12.69 -4.24
C LYS A 53 -3.73 -13.60 -3.05
N GLY A 54 -4.40 -13.03 -2.03
CA GLY A 54 -4.97 -13.65 -0.79
C GLY A 54 -4.81 -12.70 0.41
N SER A 55 -5.32 -12.94 1.63
CA SER A 55 -4.91 -12.10 2.80
C SER A 55 -3.39 -12.24 2.97
N GLN A 56 -2.62 -11.21 2.61
CA GLN A 56 -1.28 -11.46 2.11
C GLN A 56 -0.18 -10.67 2.73
N LEU A 57 0.88 -11.43 2.99
CA LEU A 57 2.23 -10.90 3.01
C LEU A 57 2.65 -10.51 1.58
N ILE A 58 2.75 -9.20 1.34
CA ILE A 58 3.36 -8.60 0.14
C ILE A 58 4.71 -8.03 0.57
N ILE A 59 5.76 -8.35 -0.18
CA ILE A 59 7.11 -7.86 0.08
C ILE A 59 7.64 -7.27 -1.21
N GLY A 60 7.97 -5.98 -1.20
CA GLY A 60 8.66 -5.25 -2.25
C GLY A 60 10.14 -5.61 -2.36
N THR A 61 10.87 -4.77 -3.05
CA THR A 61 12.28 -4.89 -3.37
C THR A 61 13.07 -3.77 -2.71
N ASP A 62 14.38 -3.67 -2.96
CA ASP A 62 15.15 -2.52 -2.45
C ASP A 62 15.13 -1.35 -3.47
N ASP A 63 14.37 -1.50 -4.56
CA ASP A 63 14.17 -0.50 -5.60
C ASP A 63 12.74 0.03 -5.50
N LYS A 64 12.49 1.24 -6.02
CA LYS A 64 11.14 1.83 -6.10
C LYS A 64 10.12 0.85 -6.68
N ASP A 65 9.08 0.58 -5.91
CA ASP A 65 7.98 -0.31 -6.22
C ASP A 65 6.66 0.44 -6.43
N PHE A 66 5.78 -0.23 -7.18
CA PHE A 66 4.36 0.10 -7.25
C PHE A 66 3.60 -1.12 -6.73
N ILE A 67 3.03 -0.99 -5.53
CA ILE A 67 2.39 -2.09 -4.80
C ILE A 67 0.88 -1.86 -4.77
N VAL A 68 0.13 -2.88 -5.18
CA VAL A 68 -1.33 -2.90 -5.06
C VAL A 68 -1.74 -4.14 -4.26
N GLY A 69 -2.39 -3.90 -3.12
CA GLY A 69 -3.00 -4.92 -2.28
C GLY A 69 -4.25 -5.54 -2.91
N SER A 70 -4.96 -6.30 -2.09
CA SER A 70 -6.07 -7.15 -2.50
C SER A 70 -7.40 -6.63 -1.97
N LEU A 71 -8.41 -7.51 -1.88
CA LEU A 71 -9.71 -7.16 -1.28
C LEU A 71 -9.84 -7.80 0.12
N LEU A 72 -8.72 -8.21 0.68
CA LEU A 72 -8.60 -8.94 1.93
C LEU A 72 -7.50 -8.27 2.72
N ALA A 73 -7.56 -8.39 4.04
CA ALA A 73 -6.53 -7.91 4.94
C ALA A 73 -5.12 -8.36 4.51
N ASP A 74 -4.26 -7.40 4.23
CA ASP A 74 -2.90 -7.57 3.75
C ASP A 74 -1.87 -7.08 4.79
N THR A 75 -0.63 -7.54 4.64
CA THR A 75 0.56 -7.06 5.33
C THR A 75 1.60 -6.76 4.28
N ILE A 76 1.90 -5.48 4.08
CA ILE A 76 2.76 -4.98 3.02
C ILE A 76 4.06 -4.49 3.63
N PHE A 77 5.19 -4.95 3.09
CA PHE A 77 6.53 -4.40 3.38
C PHE A 77 7.13 -3.92 2.06
N ALA A 78 7.18 -2.62 1.81
CA ALA A 78 7.68 -2.08 0.54
C ALA A 78 9.22 -2.06 0.48
N LYS A 79 9.84 -1.78 1.64
CA LYS A 79 11.27 -1.86 1.97
C LYS A 79 12.01 -0.56 1.67
N GLU A 80 12.92 -0.52 0.71
CA GLU A 80 13.79 0.65 0.52
C GLU A 80 13.38 1.40 -0.74
N ALA A 81 13.71 2.70 -0.79
CA ALA A 81 13.42 3.63 -1.87
C ALA A 81 11.98 4.19 -1.86
N ASP A 82 11.76 5.22 -2.66
CA ASP A 82 10.48 5.94 -2.72
C ASP A 82 9.40 5.07 -3.40
N ASP A 83 8.45 4.54 -2.64
CA ASP A 83 7.44 3.58 -3.09
C ASP A 83 6.06 4.22 -3.31
N GLU A 84 5.22 3.57 -4.12
CA GLU A 84 3.81 3.92 -4.30
C GLU A 84 2.94 2.71 -3.93
N ILE A 85 2.14 2.84 -2.88
CA ILE A 85 1.42 1.74 -2.24
C ILE A 85 -0.08 2.04 -2.19
N GLN A 86 -0.89 1.11 -2.69
CA GLN A 86 -2.35 1.13 -2.58
C GLN A 86 -2.85 -0.19 -1.98
N SER A 87 -3.20 -0.25 -0.70
CA SER A 87 -3.56 -1.53 -0.05
C SER A 87 -5.00 -2.01 -0.35
N SER A 88 -5.89 -1.07 -0.69
CA SER A 88 -7.20 -1.31 -1.35
C SER A 88 -8.40 -1.58 -0.43
N GLU A 89 -8.84 -2.83 -0.23
CA GLU A 89 -9.94 -3.15 0.71
C GLU A 89 -9.46 -4.21 1.70
N GLY A 90 -10.06 -4.22 2.89
CA GLY A 90 -9.63 -5.10 3.98
C GLY A 90 -8.90 -4.31 5.06
N GLN A 91 -8.68 -4.96 6.21
CA GLN A 91 -7.94 -4.33 7.32
C GLN A 91 -6.46 -4.57 7.11
N ASP A 92 -5.76 -3.59 6.56
CA ASP A 92 -4.40 -3.72 6.08
C ASP A 92 -3.36 -3.23 7.10
N GLN A 93 -2.15 -3.76 6.97
CA GLN A 93 -0.96 -3.25 7.63
C GLN A 93 0.10 -2.92 6.58
N VAL A 94 0.48 -1.66 6.46
CA VAL A 94 1.44 -1.17 5.47
C VAL A 94 2.68 -0.62 6.15
N PHE A 95 3.85 -1.18 5.84
CA PHE A 95 5.17 -0.70 6.23
C PHE A 95 5.89 -0.28 4.96
N ALA A 96 6.04 1.03 4.73
CA ALA A 96 6.66 1.53 3.51
C ALA A 96 8.18 1.40 3.58
N GLY A 97 8.81 1.89 4.65
CA GLY A 97 10.22 1.66 4.96
C GLY A 97 11.06 2.91 4.73
N PRO A 98 12.37 2.81 4.45
CA PRO A 98 13.15 3.99 4.11
C PRO A 98 12.85 4.48 2.69
N GLY A 99 12.42 5.72 2.54
CA GLY A 99 12.03 6.31 1.26
C GLY A 99 11.12 7.51 1.46
N SER A 100 10.93 8.31 0.42
CA SER A 100 9.80 9.25 0.39
C SER A 100 8.59 8.57 -0.25
N ASP A 101 7.75 7.98 0.60
CA ASP A 101 6.73 7.04 0.16
C ASP A 101 5.37 7.69 -0.02
N THR A 102 4.54 7.08 -0.87
CA THR A 102 3.12 7.45 -1.01
C THR A 102 2.26 6.25 -0.69
N ILE A 103 1.42 6.37 0.34
CA ILE A 103 0.54 5.31 0.82
C ILE A 103 -0.92 5.75 0.71
N GLN A 104 -1.75 4.86 0.17
CA GLN A 104 -3.20 4.94 0.21
C GLN A 104 -3.77 3.62 0.76
N SER A 105 -4.22 3.63 2.01
CA SER A 105 -4.62 2.39 2.70
C SER A 105 -5.96 1.84 2.18
N GLY A 106 -6.90 2.72 1.86
CA GLY A 106 -8.09 2.33 1.11
C GLY A 106 -9.30 2.24 2.02
N LEU A 107 -10.07 1.15 1.95
CA LEU A 107 -11.29 0.98 2.74
C LEU A 107 -11.02 0.15 4.00
N GLU A 108 -11.94 0.26 4.96
CA GLU A 108 -11.87 -0.40 6.26
C GLU A 108 -10.77 0.20 7.17
N ASN A 109 -10.61 -0.36 8.36
CA ASN A 109 -9.74 0.18 9.39
C ASN A 109 -8.31 -0.32 9.20
N ASP A 110 -7.44 0.57 8.76
CA ASP A 110 -6.08 0.26 8.35
C ASP A 110 -5.01 0.74 9.34
N GLN A 111 -3.81 0.19 9.17
CA GLN A 111 -2.60 0.67 9.83
C GLN A 111 -1.54 0.98 8.78
N ALA A 112 -1.22 2.26 8.61
CA ALA A 112 -0.19 2.71 7.67
C ALA A 112 0.98 3.35 8.40
N PHE A 113 2.19 2.90 8.06
CA PHE A 113 3.45 3.37 8.61
C PHE A 113 4.35 3.83 7.46
N GLY A 114 4.67 5.12 7.41
CA GLY A 114 5.64 5.70 6.47
C GLY A 114 7.06 5.23 6.75
N GLU A 115 7.45 5.26 8.03
CA GLU A 115 8.77 4.88 8.55
C GLU A 115 9.86 5.95 8.36
N GLU A 116 10.84 5.82 7.46
CA GLU A 116 11.95 6.79 7.34
C GLU A 116 11.90 7.53 6.01
N GLY A 117 11.62 8.83 6.04
CA GLY A 117 11.71 9.73 4.90
C GLY A 117 10.54 10.71 4.91
N ASP A 118 10.49 11.60 3.91
CA ASP A 118 9.37 12.57 3.84
C ASP A 118 8.19 11.89 3.13
N ASP A 119 7.21 11.43 3.90
CA ASP A 119 6.13 10.56 3.41
C ASP A 119 4.81 11.29 3.13
N ASN A 120 3.96 10.67 2.32
CA ASN A 120 2.59 11.10 2.08
C ASN A 120 1.63 9.94 2.31
N VAL A 121 0.91 9.96 3.43
CA VAL A 121 0.08 8.85 3.88
C VAL A 121 -1.39 9.28 3.96
N VAL A 122 -2.25 8.51 3.29
CA VAL A 122 -3.70 8.68 3.32
C VAL A 122 -4.33 7.43 3.93
N GLY A 123 -5.04 7.57 5.05
CA GLY A 123 -5.82 6.51 5.68
C GLY A 123 -6.91 6.03 4.73
N GLY A 124 -7.91 6.87 4.50
CA GLY A 124 -9.04 6.52 3.63
C GLY A 124 -10.35 6.66 4.37
N PRO A 125 -11.37 5.85 4.04
CA PRO A 125 -12.59 5.76 4.83
C PRO A 125 -12.52 4.68 5.91
N SER A 126 -13.13 4.97 7.07
CA SER A 126 -13.17 4.21 8.33
C SER A 126 -12.10 4.67 9.32
N ASP A 127 -12.09 4.10 10.52
CA ASP A 127 -11.21 4.58 11.60
C ASP A 127 -9.80 3.98 11.42
N ASP A 128 -8.87 4.81 10.97
CA ASP A 128 -7.52 4.41 10.61
C ASP A 128 -6.47 4.79 11.67
N PHE A 129 -5.33 4.10 11.61
CA PHE A 129 -4.11 4.49 12.31
C PHE A 129 -3.03 4.83 11.28
N VAL A 130 -2.56 6.08 11.30
CA VAL A 130 -1.54 6.58 10.39
C VAL A 130 -0.35 7.11 11.19
N ASP A 131 0.85 6.60 10.91
CA ASP A 131 2.12 6.98 11.52
C ASP A 131 3.10 7.39 10.42
N GLY A 132 3.50 8.66 10.39
CA GLY A 132 4.49 9.18 9.44
C GLY A 132 5.87 8.59 9.71
N GLY A 133 6.38 8.79 10.92
CA GLY A 133 7.62 8.18 11.38
C GLY A 133 8.70 9.24 11.54
N SER A 134 9.75 9.19 10.72
CA SER A 134 10.79 10.21 10.75
C SER A 134 10.93 10.86 9.39
N GLY A 135 10.88 12.18 9.36
CA GLY A 135 10.84 12.96 8.11
C GLY A 135 9.81 14.07 8.25
N ASN A 136 9.54 14.79 7.18
CA ASN A 136 8.51 15.82 7.16
C ASN A 136 7.28 15.27 6.43
N ASP A 137 6.37 14.69 7.20
CA ASP A 137 5.33 13.84 6.66
C ASP A 137 4.05 14.63 6.38
N HIS A 138 3.29 14.20 5.38
CA HIS A 138 1.95 14.69 5.09
C HIS A 138 0.95 13.58 5.37
N LEU A 139 0.17 13.75 6.44
CA LEU A 139 -0.74 12.74 6.94
C LEU A 139 -2.18 13.18 6.76
N TYR A 140 -2.96 12.35 6.08
CA TYR A 140 -4.38 12.55 5.82
C TYR A 140 -5.18 11.41 6.45
N GLY A 141 -6.04 11.72 7.41
CA GLY A 141 -6.94 10.73 8.03
C GLY A 141 -7.98 10.24 7.02
N GLY A 142 -8.89 11.14 6.66
CA GLY A 142 -9.88 10.89 5.62
C GLY A 142 -11.29 10.99 6.17
N PHE A 143 -12.05 9.90 6.12
CA PHE A 143 -13.36 9.81 6.76
C PHE A 143 -13.29 8.77 7.87
N GLY A 144 -13.85 9.03 9.04
CA GLY A 144 -13.76 8.11 10.18
C GLY A 144 -13.21 8.83 11.40
N ASP A 145 -13.12 8.15 12.53
CA ASP A 145 -12.46 8.70 13.72
C ASP A 145 -11.00 8.21 13.76
N ASP A 146 -10.10 8.93 13.11
CA ASP A 146 -8.72 8.52 12.84
C ASP A 146 -7.73 8.84 13.97
N GLN A 147 -6.61 8.15 13.97
CA GLN A 147 -5.49 8.40 14.87
C GLN A 147 -4.22 8.68 14.07
N LEU A 148 -3.73 9.92 14.15
CA LEU A 148 -2.56 10.37 13.41
C LEU A 148 -1.35 10.58 14.33
N ARG A 149 -0.19 10.08 13.91
CA ARG A 149 1.12 10.35 14.54
C ARG A 149 2.10 10.84 13.48
N GLY A 150 2.69 12.01 13.69
CA GLY A 150 3.72 12.57 12.79
C GLY A 150 5.07 11.92 13.05
N GLY A 151 5.43 11.80 14.33
CA GLY A 151 6.71 11.26 14.75
C GLY A 151 7.76 12.37 14.88
N SER A 152 8.83 12.33 14.11
CA SER A 152 9.91 13.32 14.19
C SER A 152 10.10 14.07 12.90
N GLY A 153 10.04 15.39 12.96
CA GLY A 153 10.26 16.28 11.83
C GLY A 153 9.20 17.37 11.84
N ALA A 154 9.02 18.06 10.71
CA ALA A 154 7.98 19.07 10.58
C ALA A 154 6.79 18.48 9.82
N ASP A 155 5.81 17.97 10.57
CA ASP A 155 4.72 17.17 10.00
C ASP A 155 3.49 18.02 9.68
N TYR A 156 2.73 17.62 8.67
CA TYR A 156 1.47 18.24 8.31
C TYR A 156 0.32 17.25 8.50
N PHE A 157 -0.64 17.62 9.34
CA PHE A 157 -1.81 16.81 9.66
C PHE A 157 -3.07 17.41 9.04
N ASN A 158 -3.74 16.63 8.20
CA ASN A 158 -5.09 16.88 7.73
C ASN A 158 -6.00 15.75 8.16
N CYS A 159 -6.75 16.00 9.21
CA CYS A 159 -7.64 15.02 9.82
C CYS A 159 -8.74 14.57 8.85
N GLY A 160 -9.36 15.51 8.13
CA GLY A 160 -10.43 15.20 7.19
C GLY A 160 -11.79 15.50 7.81
N GLU A 161 -12.73 14.58 7.69
CA GLU A 161 -14.06 14.73 8.30
C GLU A 161 -14.13 13.97 9.62
N ASP A 162 -15.17 14.19 10.42
CA ASP A 162 -15.39 13.52 11.71
C ASP A 162 -14.34 13.86 12.79
N THR A 163 -14.12 13.00 13.80
CA THR A 163 -13.35 13.34 15.01
C THR A 163 -12.03 12.59 15.09
N ASP A 164 -10.97 13.22 14.59
CA ASP A 164 -9.64 12.62 14.57
C ASP A 164 -8.75 13.10 15.70
N GLU A 165 -7.90 12.21 16.20
CA GLU A 165 -6.94 12.49 17.25
C GLU A 165 -5.50 12.54 16.72
N VAL A 166 -4.87 13.72 16.76
CA VAL A 166 -3.40 13.85 16.58
C VAL A 166 -2.70 13.56 17.89
N LYS A 167 -1.84 12.53 17.91
CA LYS A 167 -1.30 11.92 19.13
C LYS A 167 -0.02 12.56 19.67
N ASP A 168 0.74 13.25 18.82
CA ASP A 168 2.10 13.67 19.17
C ASP A 168 2.53 15.01 18.56
N PHE A 169 1.57 15.92 18.37
CA PHE A 169 1.79 17.28 17.85
C PHE A 169 2.87 18.05 18.64
N LYS A 170 3.92 18.47 17.93
CA LYS A 170 5.10 19.19 18.43
C LYS A 170 5.33 20.47 17.60
N PRO A 171 4.71 21.61 17.96
CA PRO A 171 4.85 22.87 17.21
C PRO A 171 6.30 23.40 17.19
N GLU A 172 7.15 22.98 18.13
CA GLU A 172 8.57 23.30 18.15
C GLU A 172 9.40 22.55 17.09
N GLN A 173 8.90 21.42 16.57
CA GLN A 173 9.55 20.67 15.48
C GLN A 173 9.12 21.17 14.09
N GLY A 174 7.99 21.89 14.02
CA GLY A 174 7.48 22.49 12.80
C GLY A 174 6.08 22.04 12.43
N ASP A 175 5.47 21.20 13.26
CA ASP A 175 4.17 20.59 12.98
C ASP A 175 3.08 21.63 12.70
N LEU A 176 2.28 21.31 11.69
CA LEU A 176 1.12 22.06 11.26
C LEU A 176 -0.09 21.12 11.25
N VAL A 177 -1.22 21.60 11.75
CA VAL A 177 -2.44 20.80 11.88
C VAL A 177 -3.62 21.63 11.38
N GLU A 178 -4.46 21.03 10.54
CA GLU A 178 -5.66 21.68 10.05
C GLU A 178 -6.67 21.91 11.20
N PRO A 179 -7.50 22.97 11.16
CA PRO A 179 -8.34 23.38 12.30
C PRO A 179 -9.42 22.39 12.73
N ASN A 180 -9.72 21.38 11.91
CA ASN A 180 -10.71 20.33 12.15
C ASN A 180 -10.18 19.18 13.02
N CYS A 181 -8.88 19.12 13.28
CA CYS A 181 -8.27 18.07 14.11
C CYS A 181 -8.48 18.29 15.62
N GLU A 182 -8.73 17.21 16.37
CA GLU A 182 -8.56 17.21 17.83
C GLU A 182 -7.11 16.84 18.18
N ILE A 183 -6.42 17.71 18.92
CA ILE A 183 -5.06 17.45 19.37
C ILE A 183 -5.09 16.82 20.76
N VAL A 184 -4.58 15.58 20.88
CA VAL A 184 -4.56 14.83 22.13
C VAL A 184 -3.13 14.66 22.63
N LEU A 185 -2.70 15.58 23.49
CA LEU A 185 -1.39 15.51 24.15
C LEU A 185 -1.51 14.66 25.44
N ARG A 186 -0.92 13.45 25.45
CA ARG A 186 -0.85 12.60 26.66
C ARG A 186 0.54 12.62 27.32
#